data_AF-A0A497XN70-F1
#
_entry.id   AF-A0A497XN70-F1
#
_cell.length_a   1.000
_cell.length_b   1.000
_cell.length_c   1.000
_cell.angle_alpha   90.00
_cell.angle_beta   90.00
_cell.angle_gamma   90.00
#
_symmetry.space_group_name_H-M   'P 1'
#
loop_
_entity.id
_entity.type
_entity.pdbx_description
1 polymer ?
#
loop_
_entity_poly.entity_id
_entity_poly.type
_entity_poly.pdbx_seq_one_letter_code
_entity_poly.pdbx_strand_id
1 'polypeptide(L)'
;MERLRALIEELVEEHRSILRELKKVEENLEDNLEKLIQLMEHEVERHALKEESELRELAEGRFDFYVLEFAHEQVREALEELKESPNENNAKRAIAVLKSHFMEEENIYFPEMLGHEPYLGGEG
;
A
#
# COMPACT_ATOMS: atom_id res chain seq x y z
N MET A 1 6.04 -21.45 4.45
CA MET A 1 4.58 -21.20 4.46
C MET A 1 4.13 -20.49 5.73
N GLU A 2 4.38 -21.02 6.93
CA GLU A 2 3.98 -20.36 8.19
C GLU A 2 4.59 -18.96 8.37
N ARG A 3 5.90 -18.79 8.10
CA ARG A 3 6.58 -17.49 8.13
C ARG A 3 6.00 -16.47 7.14
N LEU A 4 5.68 -16.90 5.91
CA LEU A 4 5.09 -16.04 4.88
C LEU A 4 3.69 -15.58 5.30
N ARG A 5 2.86 -16.48 5.83
CA ARG A 5 1.52 -16.13 6.33
C ARG A 5 1.61 -15.13 7.50
N ALA A 6 2.50 -15.36 8.44
CA ALA A 6 2.69 -14.44 9.57
C ALA A 6 3.14 -13.04 9.12
N LEU A 7 4.05 -12.95 8.14
CA LEU A 7 4.47 -11.67 7.57
C LEU A 7 3.31 -10.98 6.83
N ILE A 8 2.53 -11.69 6.02
CA ILE A 8 1.35 -11.13 5.35
C ILE A 8 0.32 -10.62 6.38
N GLU A 9 0.06 -11.36 7.45
CA GLU A 9 -0.84 -10.92 8.52
C GLU A 9 -0.32 -9.62 9.19
N GLU A 10 0.99 -9.50 9.36
CA GLU A 10 1.63 -8.28 9.87
C GLU A 10 1.47 -7.10 8.90
N LEU A 11 1.72 -7.30 7.60
CA LEU A 11 1.56 -6.29 6.54
C LEU A 11 0.12 -5.78 6.47
N VAL A 12 -0.88 -6.67 6.58
CA VAL A 12 -2.30 -6.30 6.64
C VAL A 12 -2.62 -5.47 7.90
N GLU A 13 -2.00 -5.77 9.04
CA GLU A 13 -2.16 -4.92 10.23
C GLU A 13 -1.50 -3.54 10.05
N GLU A 14 -0.39 -3.46 9.32
CA GLU A 14 0.23 -2.19 8.91
C GLU A 14 -0.71 -1.39 7.99
N HIS A 15 -1.36 -2.01 6.99
CA HIS A 15 -2.38 -1.36 6.17
C HIS A 15 -3.50 -0.76 7.03
N ARG A 16 -4.03 -1.54 7.98
CA ARG A 16 -5.09 -1.09 8.91
C ARG A 16 -4.61 0.07 9.79
N SER A 17 -3.34 0.08 10.17
CA SER A 17 -2.74 1.19 10.92
C SER A 17 -2.68 2.46 10.07
N ILE A 18 -2.10 2.35 8.87
CA ILE A 18 -1.94 3.46 7.93
C ILE A 18 -3.31 4.03 7.55
N LEU A 19 -4.29 3.18 7.20
CA LEU A 19 -5.64 3.61 6.83
C LEU A 19 -6.38 4.31 7.99
N ARG A 20 -6.11 3.94 9.25
CA ARG A 20 -6.68 4.64 10.42
C ARG A 20 -6.11 6.04 10.57
N GLU A 21 -4.80 6.22 10.39
CA GLU A 21 -4.19 7.55 10.42
C GLU A 21 -4.62 8.39 9.22
N LEU A 22 -4.71 7.77 8.04
CA LEU A 22 -5.17 8.42 6.83
C LEU A 22 -6.60 8.94 6.96
N LYS A 23 -7.50 8.18 7.59
CA LYS A 23 -8.86 8.63 7.86
C LYS A 23 -8.90 9.92 8.70
N LYS A 24 -7.99 10.06 9.68
CA LYS A 24 -7.88 11.28 10.49
C LYS A 24 -7.35 12.47 9.67
N VAL A 25 -6.43 12.21 8.74
CA VAL A 25 -5.92 13.21 7.79
C VAL A 25 -7.03 13.69 6.86
N GLU A 26 -7.85 12.76 6.34
CA GLU A 26 -8.97 13.05 5.44
C GLU A 26 -10.07 13.94 6.05
N GLU A 27 -10.25 13.93 7.39
CA GLU A 27 -11.28 14.75 8.07
C GLU A 27 -11.08 16.26 7.85
N ASN A 28 -9.82 16.72 7.70
CA ASN A 28 -9.48 18.10 7.38
C ASN A 28 -8.31 18.12 6.39
N LEU A 29 -8.54 17.60 5.18
CA LEU A 29 -7.46 17.26 4.24
C LEU A 29 -6.57 18.47 3.85
N GLU A 30 -7.16 19.64 3.56
CA GLU A 30 -6.41 20.85 3.19
C GLU A 30 -5.45 21.31 4.29
N ASP A 31 -5.88 21.23 5.56
CA ASP A 31 -5.06 21.61 6.72
C ASP A 31 -4.02 20.53 7.08
N ASN A 32 -4.20 19.30 6.59
CA ASN A 32 -3.37 18.14 6.91
C ASN A 32 -2.48 17.68 5.75
N LEU A 33 -2.28 18.48 4.69
CA LEU A 33 -1.45 18.10 3.54
C LEU A 33 -0.03 17.70 3.95
N GLU A 34 0.60 18.47 4.84
CA GLU A 34 1.94 18.15 5.36
C GLU A 34 1.95 16.82 6.13
N LYS A 35 0.90 16.56 6.91
CA LYS A 35 0.76 15.31 7.66
C LYS A 35 0.56 14.11 6.73
N LEU A 36 -0.16 14.31 5.62
CA LEU A 36 -0.30 13.29 4.58
C LEU A 36 1.05 12.96 3.94
N ILE A 37 1.82 13.99 3.55
CA ILE A 37 3.15 13.83 2.95
C ILE A 37 4.04 13.04 3.91
N GLN A 38 4.12 13.44 5.19
CA GLN A 38 4.93 12.75 6.19
C GLN A 38 4.48 11.30 6.44
N LEU A 39 3.17 11.04 6.45
CA LEU A 39 2.64 9.68 6.56
C LEU A 39 3.11 8.80 5.40
N MET A 40 3.04 9.31 4.17
CA MET A 40 3.45 8.58 2.98
C MET A 40 4.97 8.42 2.88
N GLU A 41 5.74 9.47 3.11
CA GLU A 41 7.22 9.42 3.06
C GLU A 41 7.85 8.51 4.11
N HIS A 42 7.14 8.22 5.21
CA HIS A 42 7.69 7.43 6.31
C HIS A 42 7.00 6.10 6.49
N GLU A 43 5.70 6.10 6.77
CA GLU A 43 5.00 4.87 7.14
C GLU A 43 4.74 4.00 5.92
N VAL A 44 4.31 4.62 4.80
CA VAL A 44 4.06 3.89 3.53
C VAL A 44 5.38 3.45 2.90
N GLU A 45 6.40 4.31 2.83
CA GLU A 45 7.69 3.91 2.26
C GLU A 45 8.38 2.82 3.09
N ARG A 46 8.32 2.88 4.43
CA ARG A 46 8.86 1.81 5.27
C ARG A 46 8.15 0.48 5.05
N HIS A 47 6.83 0.53 4.84
CA HIS A 47 6.02 -0.65 4.51
C HIS A 47 6.45 -1.23 3.15
N ALA A 48 6.50 -0.41 2.10
CA ALA A 48 6.93 -0.83 0.76
C ALA A 48 8.34 -1.47 0.77
N LEU A 49 9.29 -0.89 1.51
CA LEU A 49 10.64 -1.44 1.64
C LEU A 49 10.67 -2.80 2.35
N LYS A 50 9.78 -3.01 3.33
CA LYS A 50 9.64 -4.30 4.01
C LYS A 50 9.12 -5.37 3.06
N GLU A 51 8.22 -5.01 2.16
CA GLU A 51 7.70 -5.94 1.15
C GLU A 51 8.74 -6.25 0.07
N GLU A 52 9.41 -5.22 -0.44
CA GLU A 52 10.48 -5.35 -1.45
C GLU A 52 11.70 -6.15 -0.94
N SER A 53 11.86 -6.29 0.38
CA SER A 53 12.92 -7.05 1.02
C SER A 53 12.44 -8.37 1.65
N GLU A 54 11.72 -8.30 2.77
CA GLU A 54 11.34 -9.46 3.58
C GLU A 54 10.26 -10.32 2.90
N LEU A 55 9.23 -9.69 2.34
CA LEU A 55 8.16 -10.42 1.64
C LEU A 55 8.71 -11.09 0.38
N ARG A 56 9.54 -10.35 -0.38
CA ARG A 56 10.29 -10.89 -1.51
C ARG A 56 11.09 -12.12 -1.15
N GLU A 57 11.92 -12.07 -0.11
CA GLU A 57 12.75 -13.22 0.30
C GLU A 57 11.90 -14.48 0.56
N LEU A 58 10.70 -14.32 1.12
CA LEU A 58 9.83 -15.44 1.49
C LEU A 58 8.92 -15.95 0.38
N ALA A 59 8.61 -15.12 -0.62
CA ALA A 59 7.68 -15.44 -1.70
C ALA A 59 8.34 -15.47 -3.10
N GLU A 60 9.67 -15.33 -3.19
CA GLU A 60 10.40 -15.40 -4.45
C GLU A 60 10.08 -16.70 -5.21
N GLY A 61 9.70 -16.56 -6.48
CA GLY A 61 9.27 -17.66 -7.34
C GLY A 61 7.80 -18.08 -7.20
N ARG A 62 7.01 -17.42 -6.35
CA ARG A 62 5.54 -17.61 -6.24
C ARG A 62 4.71 -16.48 -6.83
N PHE A 63 5.31 -15.30 -6.89
CA PHE A 63 4.66 -14.07 -7.32
C PHE A 63 5.64 -13.24 -8.15
N ASP A 64 5.14 -12.49 -9.12
CA ASP A 64 5.95 -11.57 -9.91
C ASP A 64 6.14 -10.24 -9.19
N PHE A 65 7.25 -10.15 -8.44
CA PHE A 65 7.57 -8.96 -7.65
C PHE A 65 7.82 -7.70 -8.49
N TYR A 66 8.01 -7.80 -9.82
CA TYR A 66 8.06 -6.61 -10.66
C TYR A 66 6.73 -5.86 -10.70
N VAL A 67 5.61 -6.57 -10.57
CA VAL A 67 4.26 -5.95 -10.54
C VAL A 67 4.07 -5.16 -9.25
N LEU A 68 4.50 -5.73 -8.11
CA LEU A 68 4.45 -5.07 -6.81
C LEU A 68 5.31 -3.80 -6.79
N GLU A 69 6.58 -3.90 -7.22
CA GLU A 69 7.48 -2.74 -7.31
C GLU A 69 6.91 -1.66 -8.24
N PHE A 70 6.33 -2.04 -9.37
CA PHE A 70 5.69 -1.09 -10.27
C PHE A 70 4.50 -0.36 -9.61
N ALA A 71 3.73 -1.04 -8.76
CA ALA A 71 2.66 -0.42 -8.01
C ALA A 71 3.20 0.53 -6.92
N HIS A 72 4.31 0.18 -6.26
CA HIS A 72 5.01 1.09 -5.34
C HIS A 72 5.51 2.35 -6.03
N GLU A 73 6.08 2.23 -7.23
CA GLU A 73 6.50 3.40 -8.02
C GLU A 73 5.33 4.33 -8.32
N GLN A 74 4.13 3.81 -8.62
CA GLN A 74 2.95 4.65 -8.82
C GLN A 74 2.52 5.40 -7.54
N VAL A 75 2.65 4.77 -6.37
CA VAL A 75 2.40 5.42 -5.08
C VAL A 75 3.44 6.53 -4.83
N ARG A 76 4.72 6.25 -5.10
CA ARG A 76 5.84 7.21 -4.99
C ARG A 76 5.67 8.39 -5.94
N GLU A 77 5.29 8.14 -7.19
CA GLU A 77 4.99 9.20 -8.18
C GLU A 77 3.85 10.10 -7.72
N ALA A 78 2.75 9.53 -7.19
CA ALA A 78 1.65 10.31 -6.67
C ALA A 78 2.03 11.15 -5.44
N LEU A 79 2.94 10.65 -4.60
CA LEU A 79 3.53 11.40 -3.50
C LEU A 79 4.41 12.56 -3.99
N GLU A 80 5.26 12.34 -4.99
CA GLU A 80 6.09 13.40 -5.55
C GLU A 80 5.23 14.49 -6.20
N GLU A 81 4.18 14.14 -6.95
CA GLU A 81 3.19 15.11 -7.47
C GLU A 81 2.54 15.94 -6.34
N LEU A 82 2.23 15.31 -5.21
CA LEU A 82 1.69 15.99 -4.04
C LEU A 82 2.72 16.94 -3.40
N LYS A 83 4.00 16.54 -3.32
CA LYS A 83 5.08 17.37 -2.76
C LYS A 83 5.40 18.58 -3.63
N GLU A 84 5.43 18.39 -4.95
CA GLU A 84 5.70 19.48 -5.89
C GLU A 84 4.57 20.52 -5.92
N SER A 85 3.33 20.08 -5.74
CA SER A 85 2.16 20.96 -5.70
C SER A 85 1.18 20.50 -4.60
N PRO A 86 1.41 20.90 -3.33
CA PRO A 86 0.55 20.50 -2.22
C PRO A 86 -0.84 21.14 -2.35
N ASN A 87 -1.82 20.33 -2.74
CA ASN A 87 -3.21 20.75 -2.86
C ASN A 87 -4.17 19.56 -2.66
N GLU A 88 -5.44 19.86 -2.42
CA GLU A 88 -6.46 18.86 -2.12
C GLU A 88 -6.64 17.80 -3.24
N ASN A 89 -6.49 18.20 -4.51
CA ASN A 89 -6.67 17.28 -5.64
C ASN A 89 -5.52 16.26 -5.71
N ASN A 90 -4.28 16.73 -5.59
CA ASN A 90 -3.11 15.85 -5.56
C ASN A 90 -3.14 14.94 -4.32
N ALA A 91 -3.61 15.45 -3.19
CA ALA A 91 -3.77 14.66 -1.97
C ALA A 91 -4.81 13.56 -2.14
N LYS A 92 -5.98 13.87 -2.69
CA LYS A 92 -7.02 12.87 -3.02
C LYS A 92 -6.51 11.81 -4.00
N ARG A 93 -5.72 12.21 -5.00
CA ARG A 93 -5.10 11.28 -5.95
C ARG A 93 -4.11 10.35 -5.24
N ALA A 94 -3.18 10.88 -4.47
CA ALA A 94 -2.20 10.09 -3.71
C ALA A 94 -2.88 9.09 -2.76
N ILE A 95 -3.93 9.53 -2.07
CA ILE A 95 -4.77 8.67 -1.23
C ILE A 95 -5.47 7.58 -2.03
N ALA A 96 -6.04 7.90 -3.18
CA ALA A 96 -6.75 6.94 -4.01
C ALA A 96 -5.81 5.85 -4.55
N VAL A 97 -4.62 6.24 -5.02
CA VAL A 97 -3.59 5.31 -5.49
C VAL A 97 -3.15 4.38 -4.36
N LEU A 98 -2.85 4.93 -3.17
CA LEU A 98 -2.48 4.13 -2.00
C LEU A 98 -3.58 3.14 -1.57
N LYS A 99 -4.83 3.59 -1.51
CA LYS A 99 -5.97 2.72 -1.14
C LYS A 99 -6.20 1.62 -2.18
N SER A 100 -6.04 1.93 -3.47
CA SER A 100 -6.13 0.94 -4.55
C SER A 100 -5.02 -0.11 -4.41
N HIS A 101 -3.79 0.33 -4.15
CA HIS A 101 -2.64 -0.53 -3.95
C HIS A 101 -2.85 -1.55 -2.82
N PHE A 102 -3.23 -1.09 -1.61
CA PHE A 102 -3.54 -1.99 -0.49
C PHE A 102 -4.68 -2.96 -0.80
N MET A 103 -5.70 -2.51 -1.55
CA MET A 103 -6.79 -3.39 -1.98
C MET A 103 -6.31 -4.46 -2.96
N GLU A 104 -5.42 -4.12 -3.90
CA GLU A 104 -4.83 -5.08 -4.83
C GLU A 104 -3.97 -6.10 -4.10
N GLU A 105 -3.14 -5.67 -3.16
CA GLU A 105 -2.34 -6.55 -2.32
C GLU A 105 -3.18 -7.57 -1.56
N GLU A 106 -4.18 -7.08 -0.82
CA GLU A 106 -5.00 -7.95 0.04
C GLU A 106 -5.89 -8.92 -0.76
N ASN A 107 -6.34 -8.54 -1.95
CA ASN A 107 -7.29 -9.35 -2.73
C ASN A 107 -6.63 -10.18 -3.85
N ILE A 108 -5.44 -9.79 -4.29
CA ILE A 108 -4.77 -10.37 -5.46
C ILE A 108 -3.38 -10.86 -5.07
N TYR A 109 -2.47 -9.97 -4.64
CA TYR A 109 -1.06 -10.33 -4.52
C TYR A 109 -0.77 -11.26 -3.34
N PHE A 110 -1.28 -10.97 -2.14
CA PHE A 110 -1.09 -11.83 -0.98
C PHE A 110 -1.77 -13.20 -1.14
N PRO A 111 -3.02 -13.31 -1.67
CA PRO A 111 -3.59 -14.59 -2.03
C PRO A 111 -2.73 -15.38 -3.01
N GLU A 112 -2.23 -14.76 -4.08
CA GLU A 112 -1.37 -15.41 -5.06
C GLU A 112 -0.07 -15.94 -4.44
N MET A 113 0.62 -15.13 -3.62
CA MET A 113 1.82 -15.54 -2.88
C MET A 113 1.56 -16.75 -1.96
N LEU A 114 0.36 -16.84 -1.39
CA LEU A 114 -0.07 -17.97 -0.55
C LEU A 114 -0.53 -19.19 -1.36
N GLY A 115 -0.70 -19.07 -2.68
CA GLY A 115 -1.21 -20.11 -3.56
C GLY A 115 -2.74 -20.25 -3.51
N HIS A 116 -3.45 -19.18 -3.16
CA HIS A 116 -4.91 -19.07 -3.23
C HIS A 116 -5.31 -18.38 -4.54
N GLU A 117 -6.49 -18.73 -5.07
CA GLU A 117 -7.05 -17.98 -6.20
C GLU A 117 -7.41 -16.55 -5.73
N PRO A 118 -7.14 -15.50 -6.54
CA PRO A 118 -7.54 -14.12 -6.22
C PRO A 118 -9.04 -14.04 -5.96
N TYR A 119 -9.44 -13.33 -4.90
CA TYR A 119 -10.86 -13.11 -4.64
C TYR A 119 -11.38 -11.99 -5.54
N LEU A 120 -11.89 -12.34 -6.71
CA LEU A 120 -12.39 -11.39 -7.72
C LEU A 120 -13.82 -10.88 -7.47
N GLY A 121 -14.36 -11.03 -6.25
CA GLY A 121 -15.74 -10.65 -5.94
C GLY A 121 -16.74 -11.49 -6.73
N GLY A 122 -17.06 -12.69 -6.23
CA GLY A 122 -18.14 -13.49 -6.79
C GLY A 122 -19.48 -12.76 -6.64
N GLU A 123 -20.22 -12.64 -7.75
CA GLU A 123 -21.59 -12.13 -7.76
C GLU A 123 -22.43 -12.78 -6.64
N GLY A 124 -23.04 -11.95 -5.80
CA GLY A 124 -24.02 -12.32 -4.77
C GLY A 124 -25.12 -11.29 -4.69
#